data_AF-A0A7S3TX10-F1
#
_entry.id   AF-A0A7S3TX10-F1
#
_cell.length_a   1.000
_cell.length_b   1.000
_cell.length_c   1.000
_cell.angle_alpha   90.00
_cell.angle_beta   90.00
_cell.angle_gamma   90.00
#
_symmetry.space_group_name_H-M   'P 1'
#
loop_
_entity.id
_entity.type
_entity.pdbx_description
1 polymer ?
#
loop_
_entity_poly.entity_id
_entity_poly.type
_entity_poly.pdbx_seq_one_letter_code
_entity_poly.pdbx_strand_id
1 'polypeptide(L)'
;EELGRAAASRIGCEYVHLDLCSEDSIHAAAAAVRQKHGGIDALVNNAGFAFKASSSTPFRQQARPTLQVNFFGTLAVTEAFLPLLRPGGQVVNVASSSGHLSIIKSPVLRGKFESSGELGGLDMMGLKKLMEEFVESVEDGSHQAVGWPNSCYGVSKLGVIAMTRILAAEQRERGITVTA
;
A
#
# COMPACT_ATOMS: atom_id res chain seq x y z
N GLU A 1 -11.57 -13.32 14.28
CA GLU A 1 -10.47 -14.31 14.48
C GLU A 1 -10.88 -15.76 14.23
N GLU A 2 -11.99 -16.24 14.79
CA GLU A 2 -12.43 -17.64 14.67
C GLU A 2 -12.57 -18.13 13.21
N LEU A 3 -13.24 -17.34 12.36
CA LEU A 3 -13.36 -17.64 10.93
C LEU A 3 -11.99 -17.72 10.23
N GLY A 4 -11.04 -16.87 10.64
CA GLY A 4 -9.69 -16.86 10.08
C GLY A 4 -8.91 -18.12 10.44
N ARG A 5 -8.99 -18.57 11.71
CA ARG A 5 -8.41 -19.85 12.14
C ARG A 5 -9.04 -21.04 11.43
N ALA A 6 -10.37 -21.04 11.31
CA ALA A 6 -11.09 -22.10 10.60
C ALA A 6 -10.71 -22.17 9.11
N ALA A 7 -10.60 -21.02 8.44
CA ALA A 7 -10.17 -20.96 7.05
C ALA A 7 -8.73 -21.46 6.88
N ALA A 8 -7.80 -21.00 7.72
CA ALA A 8 -6.39 -21.43 7.66
C ALA A 8 -6.26 -22.95 7.88
N SER A 9 -6.96 -23.50 8.88
CA SER A 9 -6.97 -24.93 9.17
C SER A 9 -7.46 -25.78 7.98
N ARG A 10 -8.48 -25.31 7.25
CA ARG A 10 -9.02 -26.03 6.08
C ARG A 10 -8.02 -26.17 4.93
N ILE A 11 -7.05 -25.27 4.82
CA ILE A 11 -6.04 -25.27 3.76
C ILE A 11 -4.64 -25.65 4.28
N GLY A 12 -4.54 -26.10 5.54
CA GLY A 12 -3.26 -26.49 6.14
C GLY A 12 -2.31 -25.32 6.42
N CYS A 13 -2.85 -24.11 6.59
CA CYS A 13 -2.07 -22.92 6.89
C CYS A 13 -2.22 -22.50 8.36
N GLU A 14 -1.31 -21.63 8.78
CA GLU A 14 -1.38 -20.97 10.08
C GLU A 14 -2.14 -19.65 10.01
N TYR A 15 -2.77 -19.27 11.11
CA TYR A 15 -3.46 -17.99 11.24
C TYR A 15 -2.69 -17.06 12.17
N VAL A 16 -2.40 -15.86 11.67
CA VAL A 16 -1.94 -14.71 12.45
C VAL A 16 -2.90 -13.56 12.18
N HIS A 17 -3.40 -12.93 13.24
CA HIS A 17 -4.27 -11.76 13.09
C HIS A 17 -3.44 -10.56 12.63
N LEU A 18 -3.95 -9.83 11.63
CA LEU A 18 -3.31 -8.64 11.07
C LEU A 18 -4.39 -7.68 10.57
N ASP A 19 -4.45 -6.49 11.16
CA ASP A 19 -5.28 -5.37 10.72
C ASP A 19 -4.39 -4.22 10.24
N LEU A 20 -4.52 -3.84 8.97
CA LEU A 20 -3.75 -2.78 8.32
C LEU A 20 -4.04 -1.38 8.92
N CYS A 21 -5.14 -1.23 9.66
CA CYS A 21 -5.49 0.03 10.32
C CYS A 21 -4.96 0.12 11.76
N SER A 22 -4.26 -0.90 12.27
CA SER A 22 -3.74 -0.95 13.64
C SER A 22 -2.25 -1.25 13.64
N GLU A 23 -1.44 -0.25 13.99
CA GLU A 23 0.02 -0.38 14.11
C GLU A 23 0.40 -1.47 15.12
N ASP A 24 -0.31 -1.55 16.25
CA ASP A 24 -0.13 -2.60 17.25
C ASP A 24 -0.41 -3.99 16.65
N SER A 25 -1.46 -4.13 15.83
CA SER A 25 -1.75 -5.39 15.16
C SER A 25 -0.65 -5.78 14.17
N ILE A 26 -0.11 -4.82 13.42
CA ILE A 26 0.98 -5.04 12.46
C ILE A 26 2.24 -5.51 13.18
N HIS A 27 2.65 -4.81 14.23
CA HIS A 27 3.83 -5.17 15.01
C HIS A 27 3.67 -6.50 15.75
N ALA A 28 2.50 -6.77 16.32
CA ALA A 28 2.20 -8.05 16.94
C ALA A 28 2.29 -9.21 15.93
N ALA A 29 1.77 -9.03 14.72
CA ALA A 29 1.85 -10.04 13.67
C ALA A 29 3.29 -10.29 13.22
N ALA A 30 4.06 -9.24 12.95
CA ALA A 30 5.46 -9.35 12.57
C ALA A 30 6.30 -10.04 13.66
N ALA A 31 6.06 -9.69 14.93
CA ALA A 31 6.72 -10.32 16.07
C ALA A 31 6.37 -11.81 16.20
N ALA A 32 5.09 -12.18 16.06
CA ALA A 32 4.65 -13.57 16.11
C ALA A 32 5.28 -14.41 15.00
N VAL A 33 5.32 -13.88 13.76
CA VAL A 33 5.95 -14.56 12.63
C VAL A 33 7.45 -14.70 12.83
N ARG A 34 8.14 -13.65 13.30
CA ARG A 34 9.57 -13.71 13.64
C ARG A 34 9.85 -14.74 14.71
N GLN A 35 9.08 -14.77 15.79
CA GLN A 35 9.27 -15.69 16.90
C GLN A 35 9.13 -17.14 16.46
N LYS A 36 8.15 -17.43 15.60
CA LYS A 36 7.83 -18.79 15.19
C LYS A 36 8.67 -19.31 14.03
N HIS A 37 8.95 -18.47 13.04
CA HIS A 37 9.59 -18.89 11.78
C HIS A 37 10.97 -18.26 11.55
N GLY A 38 11.39 -17.30 12.38
CA GLY A 38 12.65 -16.58 12.24
C GLY A 38 12.71 -15.58 11.08
N GLY A 39 11.77 -15.67 10.13
CA GLY A 39 11.69 -14.84 8.94
C GLY A 39 10.67 -15.36 7.93
N ILE A 40 10.55 -14.69 6.80
CA ILE A 40 9.66 -15.04 5.69
C ILE A 40 10.41 -15.06 4.36
N ASP A 41 9.92 -15.85 3.41
CA ASP A 41 10.45 -15.90 2.04
C ASP A 41 9.64 -15.01 1.09
N ALA A 42 8.35 -14.81 1.38
CA ALA A 42 7.47 -13.97 0.60
C ALA A 42 6.48 -13.20 1.47
N LEU A 43 6.17 -11.97 1.06
CA LEU A 43 5.09 -11.14 1.59
C LEU A 43 4.13 -10.81 0.46
N VAL A 44 2.84 -11.10 0.63
CA VAL A 44 1.79 -10.75 -0.33
C VAL A 44 0.83 -9.74 0.30
N ASN A 45 0.96 -8.48 -0.09
CA ASN A 45 0.05 -7.41 0.31
C ASN A 45 -1.19 -7.42 -0.58
N ASN A 46 -2.16 -8.27 -0.22
CA ASN A 46 -3.43 -8.41 -0.95
C ASN A 46 -4.59 -7.60 -0.36
N ALA A 47 -4.55 -7.30 0.94
CA ALA A 47 -5.64 -6.60 1.61
C ALA A 47 -5.96 -5.26 0.92
N GLY A 48 -7.24 -4.97 0.76
CA GLY A 48 -7.69 -3.78 0.06
C GLY A 48 -9.15 -3.46 0.33
N PHE A 49 -9.48 -2.19 0.18
CA PHE A 49 -10.79 -1.62 0.42
C PHE A 49 -11.17 -0.69 -0.73
N ALA A 50 -12.45 -0.70 -1.08
CA ALA A 50 -13.04 0.22 -2.05
C ALA A 50 -14.51 0.46 -1.69
N PHE A 51 -14.95 1.71 -1.83
CA PHE A 51 -16.38 1.98 -1.85
C PHE A 51 -17.00 1.43 -3.14
N LYS A 52 -18.20 0.87 -3.02
CA LYS A 52 -19.01 0.52 -4.20
C LYS A 52 -19.39 1.79 -4.96
N ALA A 53 -19.53 1.70 -6.28
CA ALA A 53 -20.02 2.81 -7.11
C ALA A 53 -21.39 3.35 -6.65
N SER A 54 -22.22 2.50 -6.02
CA SER A 54 -23.52 2.86 -5.45
C SER A 54 -23.48 3.35 -4.00
N SER A 55 -22.28 3.59 -3.43
CA SER A 55 -22.15 4.06 -2.06
C SER A 55 -22.79 5.44 -1.88
N SER A 56 -23.55 5.62 -0.79
CA SER A 56 -24.09 6.92 -0.37
C SER A 56 -23.07 7.78 0.38
N THR A 57 -21.89 7.24 0.71
CA THR A 57 -20.82 7.98 1.39
C THR A 57 -20.33 9.11 0.49
N PRO A 58 -20.35 10.38 0.95
CA PRO A 58 -19.83 11.50 0.19
C PRO A 58 -18.36 11.29 -0.22
N PHE A 59 -17.98 11.67 -1.44
CA PHE A 59 -16.61 11.47 -1.97
C PHE A 59 -15.52 12.02 -1.03
N ARG A 60 -15.75 13.19 -0.43
CA ARG A 60 -14.85 13.81 0.57
C ARG A 60 -14.55 12.94 1.79
N GLN A 61 -15.42 11.97 2.11
CA GLN A 61 -15.26 11.02 3.22
C GLN A 61 -14.67 9.68 2.76
N GLN A 62 -14.45 9.48 1.45
CA GLN A 62 -13.98 8.21 0.91
C GLN A 62 -12.45 8.12 0.87
N ALA A 63 -11.74 9.24 0.72
CA ALA A 63 -10.29 9.25 0.54
C ALA A 63 -9.55 8.65 1.72
N ARG A 64 -9.79 9.17 2.93
CA ARG A 64 -9.14 8.75 4.18
C ARG A 64 -9.21 7.24 4.42
N PRO A 65 -10.40 6.60 4.55
CA PRO A 65 -10.47 5.16 4.80
C PRO A 65 -9.90 4.32 3.64
N THR A 66 -10.02 4.78 2.40
CA THR A 66 -9.47 4.07 1.24
C THR A 66 -7.94 4.06 1.25
N LEU A 67 -7.31 5.21 1.46
CA LEU A 67 -5.85 5.31 1.50
C LEU A 67 -5.26 4.71 2.78
N GLN A 68 -5.97 4.81 3.90
CA GLN A 68 -5.56 4.20 5.16
C GLN A 68 -5.33 2.70 5.00
N VAL A 69 -6.25 1.98 4.35
CA VAL A 69 -6.09 0.54 4.10
C VAL A 69 -5.10 0.31 2.96
N ASN A 70 -5.37 0.88 1.78
CA ASN A 70 -4.70 0.43 0.56
C ASN A 70 -3.25 0.89 0.45
N PHE A 71 -2.92 2.07 0.96
CA PHE A 71 -1.60 2.67 0.84
C PHE A 71 -0.86 2.66 2.19
N PHE A 72 -1.35 3.40 3.18
CA PHE A 72 -0.64 3.59 4.45
C PHE A 72 -0.50 2.27 5.23
N GLY A 73 -1.58 1.51 5.35
CA GLY A 73 -1.56 0.20 6.01
C GLY A 73 -0.68 -0.81 5.27
N THR A 74 -0.77 -0.87 3.94
CA THR A 74 0.11 -1.71 3.11
C THR A 74 1.59 -1.35 3.31
N LEU A 75 1.90 -0.06 3.34
CA LEU A 75 3.26 0.42 3.57
C LEU A 75 3.76 0.06 4.96
N ALA A 76 2.94 0.27 5.99
CA ALA A 76 3.27 -0.08 7.37
C ALA A 76 3.51 -1.59 7.54
N VAL A 77 2.66 -2.45 6.95
CA VAL A 77 2.89 -3.90 6.90
C VAL A 77 4.20 -4.20 6.19
N THR A 78 4.46 -3.57 5.05
CA THR A 78 5.70 -3.79 4.31
C THR A 78 6.91 -3.42 5.16
N GLU A 79 6.94 -2.22 5.75
CA GLU A 79 8.02 -1.74 6.61
C GLU A 79 8.26 -2.68 7.82
N ALA A 80 7.21 -3.21 8.45
CA ALA A 80 7.31 -4.11 9.58
C ALA A 80 7.85 -5.51 9.22
N PHE A 81 7.50 -6.02 8.03
CA PHE A 81 7.88 -7.36 7.58
C PHE A 81 9.17 -7.37 6.73
N LEU A 82 9.58 -6.24 6.18
CA LEU A 82 10.77 -6.12 5.35
C LEU A 82 12.07 -6.60 6.04
N PRO A 83 12.30 -6.36 7.35
CA PRO A 83 13.46 -6.90 8.06
C PRO A 83 13.40 -8.42 8.26
N LEU A 84 12.23 -9.03 8.13
CA LEU A 84 12.02 -10.48 8.27
C LEU A 84 12.25 -11.25 6.97
N LEU A 85 12.32 -10.56 5.83
CA LEU A 85 12.58 -11.21 4.55
C LEU A 85 14.00 -11.75 4.49
N ARG A 86 14.08 -13.04 4.15
CA ARG A 86 15.34 -13.75 3.92
C ARG A 86 15.99 -13.29 2.61
N PRO A 87 17.31 -13.51 2.41
CA PRO A 87 17.98 -13.24 1.14
C PRO A 87 17.26 -13.92 -0.03
N GLY A 88 17.00 -13.19 -1.11
CA GLY A 88 16.22 -13.67 -2.25
C GLY A 88 14.69 -13.64 -2.06
N GLY A 89 14.21 -13.08 -0.94
CA GLY A 89 12.79 -12.98 -0.64
C GLY A 89 12.02 -12.04 -1.59
N GLN A 90 10.70 -12.15 -1.56
CA GLN A 90 9.82 -11.45 -2.50
C GLN A 90 8.70 -10.67 -1.79
N VAL A 91 8.41 -9.47 -2.28
CA VAL A 91 7.22 -8.69 -1.91
C VAL A 91 6.34 -8.55 -3.13
N VAL A 92 5.09 -8.95 -3.02
CA VAL A 92 4.06 -8.78 -4.05
C VAL A 92 2.99 -7.85 -3.51
N ASN A 93 2.85 -6.69 -4.12
CA ASN A 93 1.83 -5.70 -3.78
C ASN A 93 0.67 -5.79 -4.78
N VAL A 94 -0.50 -6.27 -4.36
CA VAL A 94 -1.63 -6.40 -5.28
C VAL A 94 -2.19 -5.01 -5.60
N ALA A 95 -1.79 -4.47 -6.75
CA ALA A 95 -2.21 -3.18 -7.25
C ALA A 95 -3.53 -3.28 -8.06
N SER A 96 -3.74 -2.35 -9.00
CA SER A 96 -4.88 -2.36 -9.92
C SER A 96 -4.55 -1.55 -11.17
N SER A 97 -5.11 -1.94 -12.32
CA SER A 97 -5.09 -1.12 -13.54
C SER A 97 -5.73 0.25 -13.33
N SER A 98 -6.65 0.40 -12.38
CA SER A 98 -7.21 1.71 -12.00
C SER A 98 -6.20 2.64 -11.35
N GLY A 99 -5.05 2.13 -10.90
CA GLY A 99 -3.92 2.92 -10.41
C GLY A 99 -2.94 3.34 -11.48
N HIS A 100 -3.21 3.04 -12.76
CA HIS A 100 -2.31 3.41 -13.85
C HIS A 100 -2.12 4.92 -13.91
N LEU A 101 -0.87 5.37 -14.13
CA LEU A 101 -0.49 6.78 -14.06
C LEU A 101 -1.32 7.72 -14.96
N SER A 102 -1.90 7.20 -16.05
CA SER A 102 -2.79 7.95 -16.94
C SER A 102 -4.08 8.47 -16.28
N ILE A 103 -4.40 8.05 -15.05
CA ILE A 103 -5.47 8.67 -14.24
C ILE A 103 -5.15 10.12 -13.86
N ILE A 104 -3.87 10.46 -13.68
CA ILE A 104 -3.43 11.83 -13.40
C ILE A 104 -3.38 12.58 -14.72
N LYS A 105 -4.21 13.62 -14.90
CA LYS A 105 -4.23 14.44 -16.12
C LYS A 105 -3.24 15.61 -16.07
N SER A 106 -2.98 16.14 -14.88
CA SER A 106 -1.99 17.20 -14.65
C SER A 106 -0.57 16.72 -15.01
N PRO A 107 0.13 17.36 -15.97
CA PRO A 107 1.51 16.99 -16.31
C PRO A 107 2.48 17.15 -15.14
N VAL A 108 2.30 18.22 -14.35
CA VAL A 108 3.16 18.50 -13.18
C VAL A 108 3.03 17.39 -12.15
N LEU A 109 1.79 17.01 -11.80
CA LEU A 109 1.56 15.95 -10.82
C LEU A 109 1.98 14.58 -11.35
N ARG A 110 1.75 14.31 -12.65
CA ARG A 110 2.19 13.09 -13.32
C ARG A 110 3.70 12.93 -13.25
N GLY A 111 4.46 13.99 -13.57
CA GLY A 111 5.92 13.99 -13.54
C GLY A 111 6.50 13.63 -12.18
N LYS A 112 5.81 13.94 -11.08
CA LYS A 112 6.23 13.51 -9.73
C LYS A 112 6.20 11.98 -9.57
N PHE A 113 5.22 11.29 -10.14
CA PHE A 113 5.11 9.83 -10.06
C PHE A 113 5.98 9.11 -11.11
N GLU A 114 6.30 9.76 -12.23
CA GLU A 114 7.18 9.18 -13.26
C GLU A 114 8.57 8.87 -12.70
N SER A 115 9.08 9.74 -11.83
CA SER A 115 10.41 9.60 -11.22
C SER A 115 10.47 8.67 -10.00
N SER A 116 9.39 7.94 -9.67
CA SER A 116 9.40 7.02 -8.51
C SER A 116 10.40 5.88 -8.72
N GLY A 117 11.36 5.73 -7.79
CA GLY A 117 12.42 4.72 -7.86
C GLY A 117 13.66 5.15 -8.67
N GLU A 118 13.68 6.39 -9.17
CA GLU A 118 14.87 6.98 -9.82
C GLU A 118 15.72 7.73 -8.80
N LEU A 119 17.05 7.77 -9.00
CA LEU A 119 17.96 8.52 -8.14
C LEU A 119 17.64 10.03 -8.22
N GLY A 120 17.31 10.64 -7.08
CA GLY A 120 16.87 12.04 -7.02
C GLY A 120 15.41 12.27 -7.46
N GLY A 121 14.66 11.21 -7.70
CA GLY A 121 13.22 11.24 -7.97
C GLY A 121 12.37 11.20 -6.70
N LEU A 122 11.11 10.77 -6.84
CA LEU A 122 10.19 10.63 -5.71
C LEU A 122 10.64 9.50 -4.77
N ASP A 123 10.94 9.85 -3.52
CA ASP A 123 11.27 8.93 -2.43
C ASP A 123 10.03 8.56 -1.59
N MET A 124 10.20 7.65 -0.62
CA MET A 124 9.07 7.17 0.19
C MET A 124 8.44 8.28 1.03
N MET A 125 9.24 9.22 1.54
CA MET A 125 8.74 10.36 2.32
C MET A 125 7.89 11.29 1.46
N GLY A 126 8.38 11.64 0.26
CA GLY A 126 7.66 12.43 -0.72
C GLY A 126 6.38 11.74 -1.20
N LEU A 127 6.41 10.41 -1.38
CA LEU A 127 5.22 9.65 -1.73
C LEU A 127 4.18 9.66 -0.60
N LYS A 128 4.58 9.43 0.66
CA LYS A 128 3.69 9.55 1.84
C LYS A 128 3.04 10.94 1.87
N LYS A 129 3.83 11.99 1.65
CA LYS A 129 3.34 13.37 1.60
C LYS A 129 2.34 13.60 0.47
N LEU A 130 2.60 13.12 -0.75
CA LEU A 130 1.67 13.24 -1.87
C LEU A 130 0.33 12.52 -1.62
N MET A 131 0.40 11.36 -0.95
CA MET A 131 -0.81 10.62 -0.58
C MET A 131 -1.61 11.38 0.48
N GLU A 132 -0.97 12.02 1.45
CA GLU A 132 -1.64 12.87 2.42
C GLU A 132 -2.25 14.12 1.78
N GLU A 133 -1.50 14.83 0.91
CA GLU A 133 -1.99 15.98 0.14
C GLU A 133 -3.23 15.63 -0.71
N PHE A 134 -3.28 14.41 -1.27
CA PHE A 134 -4.48 13.93 -1.94
C PHE A 134 -5.66 13.79 -0.98
N VAL A 135 -5.47 13.19 0.19
CA VAL A 135 -6.59 13.03 1.14
C VAL A 135 -7.10 14.39 1.61
N GLU A 136 -6.20 15.29 2.02
CA GLU A 136 -6.55 16.64 2.49
C GLU A 136 -7.31 17.41 1.41
N SER A 137 -6.83 17.39 0.16
CA SER A 137 -7.50 18.09 -0.94
C SER A 137 -8.85 17.47 -1.35
N VAL A 138 -9.10 16.19 -1.06
CA VAL A 138 -10.42 15.58 -1.26
C VAL A 138 -11.37 15.94 -0.11
N GLU A 139 -10.86 16.02 1.12
CA GLU A 139 -11.61 16.41 2.32
C GLU A 139 -12.09 17.87 2.21
N ASP A 140 -11.26 18.77 1.67
CA ASP A 140 -11.59 20.18 1.43
C ASP A 140 -12.30 20.45 0.08
N GLY A 141 -12.29 19.48 -0.85
CA GLY A 141 -12.94 19.56 -2.15
C GLY A 141 -12.14 20.28 -3.25
N SER A 142 -10.86 20.58 -3.02
CA SER A 142 -9.96 21.27 -3.95
C SER A 142 -9.16 20.34 -4.87
N HIS A 143 -9.21 19.03 -4.66
CA HIS A 143 -8.37 18.02 -5.33
C HIS A 143 -8.32 18.16 -6.86
N GLN A 144 -9.45 18.44 -7.51
CA GLN A 144 -9.46 18.62 -8.97
C GLN A 144 -8.73 19.88 -9.42
N ALA A 145 -8.79 20.97 -8.64
CA ALA A 145 -8.09 22.22 -8.94
C ALA A 145 -6.57 22.06 -8.87
N VAL A 146 -6.09 21.15 -8.02
CA VAL A 146 -4.66 20.79 -7.91
C VAL A 146 -4.26 19.59 -8.77
N GLY A 147 -5.17 19.09 -9.61
CA GLY A 147 -4.87 18.13 -10.68
C GLY A 147 -5.07 16.65 -10.32
N TRP A 148 -5.62 16.33 -9.16
CA TRP A 148 -5.99 14.97 -8.78
C TRP A 148 -7.28 14.49 -9.48
N PRO A 149 -7.45 13.18 -9.68
CA PRO A 149 -8.63 12.61 -10.29
C PRO A 149 -9.76 12.35 -9.28
N ASN A 150 -10.97 12.11 -9.78
CA ASN A 150 -12.13 11.69 -8.99
C ASN A 150 -12.13 10.18 -8.72
N SER A 151 -11.06 9.64 -8.13
CA SER A 151 -10.98 8.22 -7.78
C SER A 151 -10.06 7.97 -6.58
N CYS A 152 -10.64 7.84 -5.38
CA CYS A 152 -9.90 7.50 -4.17
C CYS A 152 -9.22 6.12 -4.30
N TYR A 153 -9.94 5.14 -4.84
CA TYR A 153 -9.40 3.80 -5.09
C TYR A 153 -8.25 3.84 -6.10
N GLY A 154 -8.44 4.52 -7.24
CA GLY A 154 -7.41 4.66 -8.27
C GLY A 154 -6.13 5.32 -7.72
N VAL A 155 -6.26 6.44 -7.00
CA VAL A 155 -5.10 7.12 -6.40
C VAL A 155 -4.43 6.24 -5.35
N SER A 156 -5.18 5.53 -4.52
CA SER A 156 -4.59 4.60 -3.55
C SER A 156 -3.74 3.51 -4.21
N LYS A 157 -4.19 2.99 -5.37
CA LYS A 157 -3.46 1.96 -6.13
C LYS A 157 -2.31 2.55 -6.96
N LEU A 158 -2.41 3.80 -7.40
CA LEU A 158 -1.26 4.55 -7.94
C LEU A 158 -0.16 4.70 -6.88
N GLY A 159 -0.53 5.01 -5.65
CA GLY A 159 0.39 5.05 -4.51
C GLY A 159 1.09 3.71 -4.29
N VAL A 160 0.35 2.58 -4.34
CA VAL A 160 0.94 1.24 -4.25
C VAL A 160 1.93 0.94 -5.38
N ILE A 161 1.63 1.34 -6.62
CA ILE A 161 2.55 1.16 -7.76
C ILE A 161 3.82 1.98 -7.58
N ALA A 162 3.71 3.25 -7.17
CA ALA A 162 4.86 4.12 -6.93
C ALA A 162 5.71 3.59 -5.75
N MET A 163 5.07 3.19 -4.66
CA MET A 163 5.71 2.57 -3.49
C MET A 163 6.50 1.32 -3.88
N THR A 164 5.93 0.49 -4.76
CA THR A 164 6.59 -0.72 -5.28
C THR A 164 7.85 -0.37 -6.04
N ARG A 165 7.82 0.64 -6.93
CA ARG A 165 8.99 1.08 -7.68
C ARG A 165 10.11 1.61 -6.77
N ILE A 166 9.74 2.38 -5.74
CA ILE A 166 10.67 2.92 -4.75
C ILE A 166 11.32 1.77 -3.96
N LEU A 167 10.52 0.88 -3.38
CA LEU A 167 11.03 -0.26 -2.62
C LEU A 167 11.88 -1.20 -3.49
N ALA A 168 11.50 -1.44 -4.74
CA ALA A 168 12.31 -2.25 -5.66
C ALA A 168 13.70 -1.66 -5.90
N ALA A 169 13.82 -0.33 -5.94
CA ALA A 169 15.10 0.35 -6.03
C ALA A 169 15.90 0.23 -4.73
N GLU A 170 15.27 0.52 -3.58
CA GLU A 170 15.90 0.51 -2.25
C GLU A 170 16.36 -0.89 -1.82
N GLN A 171 15.64 -1.94 -2.20
CA GLN A 171 15.90 -3.30 -1.74
C GLN A 171 16.78 -4.13 -2.68
N ARG A 172 17.24 -3.52 -3.79
CA ARG A 172 18.06 -4.18 -4.81
C ARG A 172 19.34 -4.80 -4.23
N GLU A 173 20.03 -4.09 -3.34
CA GLU A 173 21.28 -4.57 -2.72
C GLU A 173 21.06 -5.75 -1.77
N ARG A 174 19.86 -5.86 -1.20
CA ARG A 174 19.46 -7.00 -0.35
C ARG A 174 19.02 -8.22 -1.15
N GLY A 175 18.96 -8.12 -2.49
CA GLY A 175 18.47 -9.18 -3.36
C GLY A 175 16.97 -9.49 -3.18
N ILE A 176 16.20 -8.57 -2.60
CA ILE A 176 14.75 -8.72 -2.44
C ILE A 176 14.07 -8.18 -3.69
N THR A 177 13.16 -8.98 -4.24
CA THR A 177 12.33 -8.56 -5.39
C THR A 177 11.03 -7.94 -4.89
N VAL A 178 10.66 -6.78 -5.42
CA VAL A 178 9.40 -6.11 -5.09
C VAL A 178 8.61 -5.84 -6.38
N THR A 179 7.38 -6.34 -6.47
CA THR A 179 6.52 -6.25 -7.67
C THR A 179 5.08 -5.86 -7.34
N ALA A 180 4.37 -5.36 -8.35
CA ALA A 180 2.97 -4.96 -8.28
C ALA A 180 2.16 -5.37 -9.51
#